data_AF-A0A2V7RFH3-F1
#
_entry.id   AF-A0A2V7RFH3-F1
#
_cell.length_a   1.000
_cell.length_b   1.000
_cell.length_c   1.000
_cell.angle_alpha   90.00
_cell.angle_beta   90.00
_cell.angle_gamma   90.00
#
_symmetry.space_group_name_H-M   'P 1'
#
loop_
_entity.id
_entity.type
_entity.pdbx_description
1 polymer ?
#
loop_
_entity_poly.entity_id
_entity_poly.type
_entity_poly.pdbx_seq_one_letter_code
_entity_poly.pdbx_strand_id
1 'polypeptide(L)'
;MDRTLRFRPARAAALTLVLAACATGPTDPAPARLAQAAQLANPTATFNQLQAISAVTNTPLFESFTVLTPHFTPASAAPSVALTVLSFELATRYSPWHRSVPLTTHHAVLTRSPTLRHATAPPPGRTFVWDPTANDYIASADSGAPATGQRFVLYAISQRTGLPSDPLVGIGYVDLTDRSAGDSSALGVALVGTPTGGPATTYASYTIAGPGAGPTSLTGFVTDGTTRLDMRVDFTTSPGTRGVVTTIDVPGQDLHVSESVTVSQESGDTTRMRTDLSVVSGGETVRATGDVTVDTTTHIGSGSMAVSVNDCAFATIALGGPDLVFTAAPGVALTTTDQTTLRALFSTSFELFGTVRLLVVPAQQASSPPRHPNPCAPSRTGAWSPSLPSSSKRACHPERRKREGPAFGVKPV
;
A
#
# COMPACT_ATOMS: atom_id res chain seq x y z
N MET A 1 90.11 -28.49 31.74
CA MET A 1 90.13 -28.38 30.28
C MET A 1 88.80 -27.79 29.85
N ASP A 2 88.86 -26.65 29.14
CA ASP A 2 87.92 -26.17 28.09
C ASP A 2 86.40 -26.28 28.30
N ARG A 3 85.54 -25.33 27.92
CA ARG A 3 85.66 -23.97 27.39
C ARG A 3 84.21 -23.47 27.30
N THR A 4 83.96 -22.25 27.77
CA THR A 4 83.18 -21.22 27.06
C THR A 4 81.81 -21.50 26.39
N LEU A 5 80.84 -20.69 26.83
CA LEU A 5 80.03 -19.71 26.06
C LEU A 5 78.62 -20.09 25.51
N ARG A 6 77.62 -19.36 26.06
CA ARG A 6 76.53 -18.57 25.39
C ARG A 6 75.37 -19.36 24.73
N PHE A 7 74.10 -18.93 24.70
CA PHE A 7 73.37 -17.70 25.07
C PHE A 7 71.87 -18.04 25.29
N ARG A 8 71.15 -17.14 25.98
CA ARG A 8 69.77 -17.17 26.52
C ARG A 8 68.64 -17.05 25.44
N PRO A 9 67.36 -16.74 25.80
CA PRO A 9 66.30 -17.52 26.47
C PRO A 9 64.96 -17.53 25.67
N ALA A 10 64.03 -18.44 25.94
CA ALA A 10 62.62 -18.31 25.51
C ALA A 10 61.71 -18.16 26.73
N ARG A 11 61.10 -16.97 26.85
CA ARG A 11 60.20 -16.55 27.93
C ARG A 11 58.83 -17.20 27.76
N ALA A 12 58.34 -17.77 28.86
CA ALA A 12 56.94 -18.13 29.06
C ALA A 12 56.05 -16.87 29.09
N ALA A 13 54.90 -16.94 28.42
CA ALA A 13 53.81 -16.00 28.61
C ALA A 13 52.61 -16.77 29.19
N ALA A 14 52.29 -16.46 30.44
CA ALA A 14 51.21 -17.04 31.22
C ALA A 14 49.86 -16.42 30.82
N LEU A 15 48.85 -17.28 30.82
CA LEU A 15 47.44 -16.97 30.64
C LEU A 15 46.92 -16.26 31.91
N THR A 16 46.32 -15.08 31.78
CA THR A 16 45.58 -14.42 32.87
C THR A 16 44.11 -14.26 32.48
N LEU A 17 43.27 -15.12 33.05
CA LEU A 17 41.83 -14.90 33.20
C LEU A 17 41.63 -13.97 34.39
N VAL A 18 40.88 -12.88 34.25
CA VAL A 18 40.42 -12.07 35.39
C VAL A 18 38.89 -11.97 35.35
N LEU A 19 38.27 -12.61 36.33
CA LEU A 19 36.92 -12.37 36.83
C LEU A 19 37.01 -11.35 37.98
N ALA A 20 36.25 -10.25 37.91
CA ALA A 20 35.91 -9.40 39.06
C ALA A 20 34.67 -8.56 38.65
N ALA A 21 33.47 -8.76 39.21
CA ALA A 21 32.96 -8.53 40.57
C ALA A 21 32.20 -7.19 40.66
N CYS A 22 30.94 -7.27 41.10
CA CYS A 22 30.06 -6.14 41.41
C CYS A 22 30.62 -5.32 42.58
N ALA A 23 30.73 -4.00 42.42
CA ALA A 23 30.90 -3.07 43.53
C ALA A 23 30.15 -1.76 43.23
N THR A 24 29.31 -1.36 44.20
CA THR A 24 28.56 -0.10 44.27
C THR A 24 29.43 1.02 44.85
N GLY A 25 29.52 2.18 44.19
CA GLY A 25 30.06 3.42 44.76
C GLY A 25 30.41 4.48 43.70
N PRO A 26 30.20 5.79 43.95
CA PRO A 26 29.98 6.79 42.91
C PRO A 26 31.26 7.55 42.55
N THR A 27 31.70 7.49 41.29
CA THR A 27 32.42 8.58 40.60
C THR A 27 32.73 8.20 39.15
N ASP A 28 32.59 9.22 38.30
CA ASP A 28 32.87 9.33 36.87
C ASP A 28 31.96 8.60 35.87
N PRO A 29 31.44 9.33 34.86
CA PRO A 29 30.80 8.70 33.72
C PRO A 29 31.86 7.84 33.02
N ALA A 30 31.56 6.55 32.88
CA ALA A 30 32.36 5.63 32.10
C ALA A 30 32.71 6.30 30.74
N PRO A 31 33.97 6.19 30.26
CA PRO A 31 34.30 6.69 28.94
C PRO A 31 33.32 6.04 27.97
N ALA A 32 32.54 6.88 27.28
CA ALA A 32 31.66 6.43 26.21
C ALA A 32 32.52 5.52 25.33
N ARG A 33 32.26 4.21 25.39
CA ARG A 33 32.80 3.25 24.44
C ARG A 33 32.48 3.90 23.10
N LEU A 34 33.50 4.38 22.37
CA LEU A 34 33.32 5.08 21.11
C LEU A 34 32.40 4.19 20.28
N ALA A 35 31.12 4.55 20.21
CA ALA A 35 30.16 3.79 19.44
C ALA A 35 30.70 3.93 18.03
N GLN A 36 31.14 2.81 17.45
CA GLN A 36 31.59 2.78 16.07
C GLN A 36 30.49 3.46 15.27
N ALA A 37 30.84 4.54 14.55
CA ALA A 37 29.85 5.31 13.80
C ALA A 37 29.11 4.35 12.87
N ALA A 38 27.79 4.45 12.84
CA ALA A 38 26.98 3.63 11.95
C ALA A 38 27.43 3.86 10.51
N GLN A 39 27.55 2.79 9.75
CA GLN A 39 27.88 2.83 8.34
C GLN A 39 27.07 1.76 7.63
N LEU A 40 26.56 2.09 6.44
CA LEU A 40 26.02 1.09 5.52
C LEU A 40 27.18 0.23 5.00
N ALA A 41 27.14 -1.07 5.26
CA ALA A 41 28.18 -2.00 4.86
C ALA A 41 28.30 -2.07 3.32
N ASN A 42 27.17 -2.02 2.62
CA ASN A 42 27.14 -2.00 1.16
C ASN A 42 25.95 -1.18 0.62
N PRO A 43 26.05 0.17 0.60
CA PRO A 43 24.94 1.02 0.17
C PRO A 43 24.52 0.76 -1.28
N THR A 44 25.44 0.37 -2.16
CA THR A 44 25.11 -0.01 -3.55
C THR A 44 24.27 -1.27 -3.63
N ALA A 45 24.55 -2.30 -2.82
CA ALA A 45 23.73 -3.50 -2.79
C ALA A 45 22.31 -3.19 -2.28
N THR A 46 22.20 -2.45 -1.17
CA THR A 46 20.91 -2.01 -0.62
C THR A 46 20.13 -1.19 -1.65
N PHE A 47 20.79 -0.26 -2.34
CA PHE A 47 20.19 0.52 -3.42
C PHE A 47 19.63 -0.38 -4.54
N ASN A 48 20.43 -1.32 -5.06
CA ASN A 48 20.00 -2.20 -6.15
C ASN A 48 18.82 -3.10 -5.73
N GLN A 49 18.78 -3.53 -4.47
CA GLN A 49 17.69 -4.31 -3.91
C GLN A 49 16.40 -3.49 -3.79
N LEU A 50 16.49 -2.25 -3.30
CA LEU A 50 15.35 -1.33 -3.26
C LEU A 50 14.82 -1.03 -4.67
N GLN A 51 15.74 -0.84 -5.64
CA GLN A 51 15.38 -0.68 -7.04
C GLN A 51 14.66 -1.91 -7.60
N ALA A 52 15.11 -3.13 -7.25
CA ALA A 52 14.48 -4.37 -7.69
C ALA A 52 13.04 -4.51 -7.16
N ILE A 53 12.78 -4.05 -5.92
CA ILE A 53 11.41 -4.00 -5.37
C ILE A 53 10.53 -3.06 -6.21
N SER A 54 11.01 -1.85 -6.50
CA SER A 54 10.27 -0.87 -7.32
C SER A 54 10.05 -1.36 -8.76
N ALA A 55 11.02 -2.05 -9.35
CA ALA A 55 10.92 -2.55 -10.72
C ALA A 55 9.72 -3.49 -10.93
N VAL A 56 9.37 -4.29 -9.92
CA VAL A 56 8.27 -5.26 -9.99
C VAL A 56 6.91 -4.59 -10.19
N THR A 57 6.73 -3.41 -9.63
CA THR A 57 5.48 -2.63 -9.71
C THR A 57 5.48 -1.63 -10.85
N ASN A 58 6.63 -1.38 -11.47
CA ASN A 58 6.81 -0.45 -12.57
C ASN A 58 6.87 -1.17 -13.93
N THR A 59 5.84 -1.95 -14.24
CA THR A 59 5.70 -2.63 -15.53
C THR A 59 4.50 -2.09 -16.30
N PRO A 60 4.49 -2.18 -17.66
CA PRO A 60 3.32 -1.76 -18.45
C PRO A 60 2.02 -2.46 -18.04
N LEU A 61 2.11 -3.69 -17.52
CA LEU A 61 0.94 -4.44 -17.09
C LEU A 61 0.35 -3.89 -15.79
N PHE A 62 1.21 -3.52 -14.83
CA PHE A 62 0.80 -2.81 -13.61
C PHE A 62 0.30 -1.40 -13.91
N GLU A 63 0.92 -0.71 -14.87
CA GLU A 63 0.45 0.59 -15.39
C GLU A 63 -1.00 0.47 -15.88
N SER A 64 -1.30 -0.51 -16.74
CA SER A 64 -2.65 -0.77 -17.25
C SER A 64 -3.64 -1.20 -16.17
N PHE A 65 -3.18 -1.90 -15.13
CA PHE A 65 -4.02 -2.28 -14.00
C PHE A 65 -4.59 -1.06 -13.26
N THR A 66 -3.87 0.08 -13.24
CA THR A 66 -4.35 1.32 -12.62
C THR A 66 -5.64 1.87 -13.27
N VAL A 67 -5.88 1.58 -14.55
CA VAL A 67 -7.09 2.00 -15.29
C VAL A 67 -8.36 1.36 -14.75
N LEU A 68 -8.23 0.21 -14.07
CA LEU A 68 -9.38 -0.44 -13.47
C LEU A 68 -9.84 0.24 -12.18
N THR A 69 -9.03 1.14 -11.60
CA THR A 69 -9.34 1.74 -10.30
C THR A 69 -10.70 2.42 -10.24
N PRO A 70 -11.04 3.33 -11.18
CA PRO A 70 -12.37 3.96 -11.21
C PRO A 70 -13.52 2.94 -11.27
N HIS A 71 -13.31 1.79 -11.91
CA HIS A 71 -14.33 0.75 -12.05
C HIS A 71 -14.65 0.04 -10.72
N PHE A 72 -13.69 0.02 -9.80
CA PHE A 72 -13.82 -0.65 -8.51
C PHE A 72 -14.08 0.29 -7.33
N THR A 73 -13.72 1.57 -7.45
CA THR A 73 -13.79 2.51 -6.33
C THR A 73 -15.15 3.19 -6.23
N PRO A 74 -15.88 3.03 -5.11
CA PRO A 74 -17.06 3.85 -4.85
C PRO A 74 -16.67 5.31 -4.58
N ALA A 75 -17.60 6.25 -4.78
CA ALA A 75 -17.35 7.67 -4.56
C ALA A 75 -16.87 8.00 -3.11
N SER A 76 -17.28 7.19 -2.12
CA SER A 76 -16.83 7.31 -0.73
C SER A 76 -15.35 6.99 -0.52
N ALA A 77 -14.69 6.38 -1.50
CA ALA A 77 -13.26 6.03 -1.45
C ALA A 77 -12.35 7.15 -2.00
N ALA A 78 -12.87 8.31 -2.39
CA ALA A 78 -12.08 9.40 -2.98
C ALA A 78 -10.84 9.82 -2.14
N PRO A 79 -10.91 10.00 -0.80
CA PRO A 79 -9.72 10.30 -0.01
C PRO A 79 -8.68 9.17 -0.06
N SER A 80 -9.15 7.92 -0.20
CA SER A 80 -8.26 6.79 -0.32
C SER A 80 -7.52 6.81 -1.66
N VAL A 81 -8.21 7.08 -2.75
CA VAL A 81 -7.58 7.19 -4.07
C VAL A 81 -6.59 8.35 -4.11
N ALA A 82 -6.97 9.53 -3.59
CA ALA A 82 -6.08 10.70 -3.53
C ALA A 82 -4.78 10.42 -2.78
N LEU A 83 -4.86 9.72 -1.65
CA LEU A 83 -3.67 9.33 -0.89
C LEU A 83 -2.80 8.30 -1.65
N THR A 84 -3.39 7.41 -2.45
CA THR A 84 -2.63 6.45 -3.28
C THR A 84 -1.87 7.19 -4.39
N VAL A 85 -2.56 8.12 -5.07
CA VAL A 85 -1.96 9.00 -6.09
C VAL A 85 -0.78 9.76 -5.50
N LEU A 86 -0.99 10.46 -4.38
CA LEU A 86 0.04 11.25 -3.73
C LEU A 86 1.24 10.39 -3.28
N SER A 87 1.01 9.16 -2.85
CA SER A 87 2.09 8.24 -2.49
C SER A 87 2.97 7.93 -3.71
N PHE A 88 2.37 7.62 -4.86
CA PHE A 88 3.13 7.43 -6.10
C PHE A 88 3.81 8.71 -6.59
N GLU A 89 3.19 9.88 -6.41
CA GLU A 89 3.81 11.16 -6.75
C GLU A 89 5.05 11.44 -5.91
N LEU A 90 4.98 11.22 -4.59
CA LEU A 90 6.12 11.37 -3.69
C LEU A 90 7.23 10.36 -4.02
N ALA A 91 6.86 9.09 -4.25
CA ALA A 91 7.80 8.06 -4.67
C ALA A 91 8.53 8.46 -5.96
N THR A 92 7.79 8.90 -6.98
CA THR A 92 8.35 9.31 -8.28
C THR A 92 9.20 10.56 -8.18
N ARG A 93 8.73 11.58 -7.44
CA ARG A 93 9.44 12.86 -7.25
C ARG A 93 10.80 12.66 -6.63
N TYR A 94 10.89 11.76 -5.65
CA TYR A 94 12.11 11.57 -4.88
C TYR A 94 12.89 10.33 -5.30
N SER A 95 12.36 9.45 -6.13
CA SER A 95 13.07 8.24 -6.53
C SER A 95 14.32 8.54 -7.37
N PRO A 96 15.41 7.81 -7.13
CA PRO A 96 16.62 7.92 -7.95
C PRO A 96 16.53 7.13 -9.28
N TRP A 97 15.51 6.27 -9.47
CA TRP A 97 15.33 5.46 -10.70
C TRP A 97 14.14 5.90 -11.56
N HIS A 98 13.15 6.60 -11.00
CA HIS A 98 12.06 7.18 -11.79
C HIS A 98 12.55 8.45 -12.50
N ARG A 99 13.09 8.33 -13.71
CA ARG A 99 13.42 9.50 -14.54
C ARG A 99 12.14 10.15 -15.04
N SER A 100 11.79 11.33 -14.50
CA SER A 100 10.92 12.36 -15.10
C SER A 100 9.77 11.86 -15.98
N VAL A 101 9.05 10.81 -15.57
CA VAL A 101 7.82 10.41 -16.25
C VAL A 101 6.71 11.32 -15.72
N PRO A 102 5.98 12.05 -16.59
CA PRO A 102 4.91 12.93 -16.13
C PRO A 102 3.80 12.10 -15.47
N LEU A 103 3.64 12.24 -14.14
CA LEU A 103 2.55 11.67 -13.34
C LEU A 103 1.14 12.13 -13.78
N THR A 104 1.06 13.14 -14.66
CA THR A 104 -0.18 13.80 -15.06
C THR A 104 -1.18 12.86 -15.74
N THR A 105 -0.73 11.76 -16.33
CA THR A 105 -1.60 10.76 -16.98
C THR A 105 -2.28 9.82 -15.99
N HIS A 106 -1.57 9.31 -14.99
CA HIS A 106 -2.17 8.47 -13.94
C HIS A 106 -3.14 9.25 -13.05
N HIS A 107 -2.80 10.51 -12.75
CA HIS A 107 -3.66 11.40 -11.97
C HIS A 107 -5.04 11.57 -12.64
N ALA A 108 -5.09 11.79 -13.96
CA ALA A 108 -6.34 11.97 -14.70
C ALA A 108 -7.23 10.71 -14.72
N VAL A 109 -6.64 9.51 -14.65
CA VAL A 109 -7.40 8.25 -14.61
C VAL A 109 -7.88 7.92 -13.21
N LEU A 110 -7.02 8.06 -12.20
CA LEU A 110 -7.37 7.77 -10.81
C LEU A 110 -8.39 8.77 -10.25
N THR A 111 -8.40 10.02 -10.73
CA THR A 111 -9.36 11.05 -10.28
C THR A 111 -10.65 11.11 -11.10
N ARG A 112 -10.79 10.31 -12.18
CA ARG A 112 -12.04 10.23 -12.91
C ARG A 112 -13.08 9.51 -12.07
N SER A 113 -14.06 10.26 -11.60
CA SER A 113 -15.31 9.69 -11.09
C SER A 113 -16.06 9.09 -12.28
N PRO A 114 -16.28 7.76 -12.33
CA PRO A 114 -17.26 7.24 -13.27
C PRO A 114 -18.62 7.81 -12.86
N THR A 115 -19.43 8.20 -13.84
CA THR A 115 -20.86 8.36 -13.58
C THR A 115 -21.35 7.03 -13.04
N LEU A 116 -21.77 7.03 -11.77
CA LEU A 116 -22.18 5.87 -10.98
C LEU A 116 -23.12 4.97 -11.78
N ARG A 117 -22.58 3.93 -12.40
CA ARG A 117 -23.35 2.72 -12.63
C ARG A 117 -23.03 1.83 -11.45
N HIS A 118 -24.03 1.64 -10.58
CA HIS A 118 -24.04 0.50 -9.68
C HIS A 118 -23.89 -0.74 -10.58
N ALA A 119 -22.67 -1.23 -10.73
CA ALA A 119 -22.46 -2.58 -11.22
C ALA A 119 -23.02 -3.47 -10.12
N THR A 120 -24.29 -3.85 -10.25
CA THR A 120 -24.75 -5.14 -9.72
C THR A 120 -23.66 -6.13 -10.10
N ALA A 121 -23.04 -6.80 -9.12
CA ALA A 121 -21.88 -7.66 -9.35
C ALA A 121 -22.12 -8.47 -10.64
N PRO A 122 -21.34 -8.22 -11.71
CA PRO A 122 -21.61 -8.85 -12.99
C PRO A 122 -21.69 -10.37 -12.83
N PRO A 123 -22.55 -11.05 -13.59
CA PRO A 123 -22.68 -12.49 -13.47
C PRO A 123 -21.29 -13.13 -13.66
N PRO A 124 -20.96 -14.17 -12.89
CA PRO A 124 -19.65 -14.79 -12.97
C PRO A 124 -19.44 -15.42 -14.36
N GLY A 125 -18.18 -15.62 -14.74
CA GLY A 125 -17.79 -16.08 -16.07
C GLY A 125 -17.84 -14.99 -17.15
N ARG A 126 -17.74 -13.71 -16.78
CA ARG A 126 -17.78 -12.60 -17.74
C ARG A 126 -16.43 -11.94 -17.97
N THR A 127 -16.15 -11.68 -19.25
CA THR A 127 -14.99 -10.91 -19.71
C THR A 127 -15.40 -9.47 -19.98
N PHE A 128 -14.55 -8.52 -19.60
CA PHE A 128 -14.69 -7.09 -19.81
C PHE A 128 -13.57 -6.58 -20.71
N VAL A 129 -13.95 -5.77 -21.69
CA VAL A 129 -13.05 -5.14 -22.66
C VAL A 129 -13.22 -3.63 -22.61
N TRP A 130 -12.17 -2.89 -22.93
CA TRP A 130 -12.22 -1.43 -22.96
C TRP A 130 -12.99 -0.96 -24.20
N ASP A 131 -13.94 -0.05 -24.02
CA ASP A 131 -14.59 0.69 -25.10
C ASP A 131 -14.02 2.12 -25.18
N PRO A 132 -13.20 2.44 -26.22
CA PRO A 132 -12.66 3.78 -26.41
C PRO A 132 -13.72 4.89 -26.55
N THR A 133 -14.94 4.54 -26.98
CA THR A 133 -16.04 5.48 -27.15
C THR A 133 -16.65 5.86 -25.81
N ALA A 134 -16.95 4.86 -24.97
CA ALA A 134 -17.48 5.07 -23.63
C ALA A 134 -16.42 5.49 -22.61
N ASN A 135 -15.13 5.27 -22.90
CA ASN A 135 -14.02 5.36 -21.95
C ASN A 135 -14.27 4.52 -20.69
N ASP A 136 -14.77 3.30 -20.88
CA ASP A 136 -15.10 2.38 -19.78
C ASP A 136 -14.94 0.93 -20.21
N TYR A 137 -14.86 0.03 -19.22
CA TYR A 137 -14.90 -1.41 -19.42
C TYR A 137 -16.35 -1.89 -19.59
N ILE A 138 -16.63 -2.52 -20.72
CA ILE A 138 -17.94 -3.09 -21.04
C ILE A 138 -17.86 -4.61 -21.10
N ALA A 139 -18.98 -5.26 -20.77
CA ALA A 139 -19.07 -6.72 -20.86
C ALA A 139 -18.95 -7.18 -22.33
N SER A 140 -18.06 -8.13 -22.58
CA SER A 140 -17.87 -8.80 -23.87
C SER A 140 -18.54 -10.18 -23.88
N ALA A 141 -18.73 -10.71 -25.09
CA ALA A 141 -19.10 -12.11 -25.30
C ALA A 141 -17.88 -13.06 -25.24
N ASP A 142 -16.66 -12.51 -25.08
CA ASP A 142 -15.43 -13.29 -25.04
C ASP A 142 -15.43 -14.31 -23.88
N SER A 143 -15.08 -15.54 -24.22
CA SER A 143 -14.90 -16.63 -23.26
C SER A 143 -13.53 -16.54 -22.55
N GLY A 144 -13.39 -17.24 -21.42
CA GLY A 144 -12.12 -17.44 -20.75
C GLY A 144 -12.06 -16.87 -19.33
N ALA A 145 -13.05 -16.06 -18.93
CA ALA A 145 -13.18 -15.62 -17.55
C ALA A 145 -13.41 -16.80 -16.58
N PRO A 146 -12.95 -16.71 -15.33
CA PRO A 146 -13.19 -17.74 -14.31
C PRO A 146 -14.68 -17.98 -14.09
N ALA A 147 -15.08 -19.25 -13.92
CA ALA A 147 -16.50 -19.63 -13.78
C ALA A 147 -17.19 -19.01 -12.56
N THR A 148 -16.44 -18.66 -11.51
CA THR A 148 -16.91 -17.98 -10.29
C THR A 148 -16.40 -16.53 -10.21
N GLY A 149 -16.04 -15.94 -11.35
CA GLY A 149 -15.27 -14.71 -11.37
C GLY A 149 -15.46 -13.86 -12.63
N GLN A 150 -14.54 -12.94 -12.84
CA GLN A 150 -14.55 -11.98 -13.93
C GLN A 150 -13.15 -11.85 -14.51
N ARG A 151 -13.06 -11.48 -15.78
CA ARG A 151 -11.82 -11.15 -16.46
C ARG A 151 -11.88 -9.72 -16.99
N PHE A 152 -10.84 -8.94 -16.80
CA PHE A 152 -10.67 -7.64 -17.45
C PHE A 152 -9.46 -7.72 -18.38
N VAL A 153 -9.66 -7.49 -19.67
CA VAL A 153 -8.57 -7.47 -20.66
C VAL A 153 -7.77 -6.17 -20.50
N LEU A 154 -6.46 -6.27 -20.38
CA LEU A 154 -5.57 -5.12 -20.20
C LEU A 154 -4.95 -4.72 -21.52
N TYR A 155 -4.85 -3.41 -21.72
CA TYR A 155 -4.36 -2.80 -22.96
C TYR A 155 -3.21 -1.85 -22.67
N ALA A 156 -2.27 -1.72 -23.60
CA ALA A 156 -1.20 -0.74 -23.52
C ALA A 156 -1.76 0.67 -23.33
N ILE A 157 -1.13 1.46 -22.45
CA ILE A 157 -1.57 2.81 -22.12
C ILE A 157 -0.96 3.83 -23.07
N SER A 158 -1.79 4.78 -23.52
CA SER A 158 -1.33 5.98 -24.19
C SER A 158 -0.72 6.94 -23.18
N GLN A 159 0.58 7.19 -23.32
CA GLN A 159 1.34 8.16 -22.52
C GLN A 159 0.83 9.61 -22.63
N ARG A 160 -0.09 9.90 -23.58
CA ARG A 160 -0.73 11.21 -23.69
C ARG A 160 -1.97 11.33 -22.82
N THR A 161 -2.76 10.26 -22.73
CA THR A 161 -4.11 10.31 -22.13
C THR A 161 -4.21 9.56 -20.80
N GLY A 162 -3.26 8.66 -20.51
CA GLY A 162 -3.33 7.73 -19.39
C GLY A 162 -4.33 6.59 -19.58
N LEU A 163 -5.04 6.55 -20.70
CA LEU A 163 -6.04 5.54 -21.02
C LEU A 163 -5.47 4.49 -21.98
N PRO A 164 -6.12 3.32 -22.13
CA PRO A 164 -5.85 2.38 -23.21
C PRO A 164 -5.68 3.08 -24.57
N SER A 165 -4.67 2.65 -25.32
CA SER A 165 -4.35 3.20 -26.64
C SER A 165 -5.53 3.02 -27.60
N ASP A 166 -5.65 3.95 -28.56
CA ASP A 166 -6.54 3.81 -29.71
C ASP A 166 -5.67 3.90 -30.99
N PRO A 167 -5.49 2.80 -31.75
CA PRO A 167 -6.15 1.50 -31.60
C PRO A 167 -5.69 0.70 -30.37
N LEU A 168 -6.56 -0.20 -29.88
CA LEU A 168 -6.31 -1.04 -28.71
C LEU A 168 -5.22 -2.08 -28.98
N VAL A 169 -4.25 -2.16 -28.06
CA VAL A 169 -3.19 -3.16 -28.06
C VAL A 169 -3.28 -3.98 -26.77
N GLY A 170 -3.79 -5.22 -26.86
CA GLY A 170 -3.91 -6.11 -25.70
C GLY A 170 -2.54 -6.55 -25.20
N ILE A 171 -2.30 -6.42 -23.89
CA ILE A 171 -1.02 -6.80 -23.24
C ILE A 171 -1.19 -7.86 -22.16
N GLY A 172 -2.43 -8.18 -21.80
CA GLY A 172 -2.72 -9.19 -20.78
C GLY A 172 -4.16 -9.13 -20.30
N TYR A 173 -4.40 -9.66 -19.11
CA TYR A 173 -5.67 -9.59 -18.41
C TYR A 173 -5.49 -9.73 -16.91
N VAL A 174 -6.50 -9.30 -16.14
CA VAL A 174 -6.64 -9.66 -14.74
C VAL A 174 -7.89 -10.52 -14.54
N ASP A 175 -7.70 -11.63 -13.84
CA ASP A 175 -8.78 -12.50 -13.40
C ASP A 175 -9.09 -12.23 -11.93
N LEU A 176 -10.35 -11.96 -11.65
CA LEU A 176 -10.91 -11.86 -10.30
C LEU A 176 -11.74 -13.10 -10.05
N THR A 177 -11.48 -13.84 -8.98
CA THR A 177 -12.17 -15.10 -8.68
C THR A 177 -12.71 -15.05 -7.26
N ASP A 178 -14.00 -15.32 -7.08
CA ASP A 178 -14.54 -15.53 -5.74
C ASP A 178 -13.92 -16.78 -5.10
N ARG A 179 -13.28 -16.60 -3.94
CA ARG A 179 -12.64 -17.65 -3.13
C ARG A 179 -13.29 -17.77 -1.75
N SER A 180 -14.46 -17.17 -1.57
CA SER A 180 -15.20 -17.20 -0.31
C SER A 180 -15.56 -18.63 0.09
N ALA A 181 -15.49 -18.92 1.38
CA ALA A 181 -15.80 -20.23 1.94
C ALA A 181 -16.51 -20.07 3.29
N GLY A 182 -17.69 -20.69 3.43
CA GLY A 182 -18.53 -20.51 4.63
C GLY A 182 -18.84 -19.03 4.87
N ASP A 183 -18.58 -18.56 6.08
CA ASP A 183 -18.76 -17.15 6.48
C ASP A 183 -17.55 -16.25 6.14
N SER A 184 -16.49 -16.81 5.55
CA SER A 184 -15.30 -16.05 5.17
C SER A 184 -15.40 -15.55 3.73
N SER A 185 -15.21 -14.24 3.54
CA SER A 185 -15.11 -13.64 2.20
C SER A 185 -13.65 -13.58 1.75
N ALA A 186 -13.39 -13.95 0.51
CA ALA A 186 -12.06 -13.87 -0.09
C ALA A 186 -12.14 -13.65 -1.61
N LEU A 187 -11.23 -12.81 -2.13
CA LEU A 187 -11.09 -12.52 -3.55
C LEU A 187 -9.70 -12.96 -4.03
N GLY A 188 -9.65 -13.90 -4.97
CA GLY A 188 -8.43 -14.22 -5.69
C GLY A 188 -8.22 -13.25 -6.85
N VAL A 189 -6.99 -12.77 -7.02
CA VAL A 189 -6.58 -11.90 -8.12
C VAL A 189 -5.40 -12.55 -8.84
N ALA A 190 -5.48 -12.68 -10.16
CA ALA A 190 -4.38 -13.16 -11.00
C ALA A 190 -4.16 -12.17 -12.16
N LEU A 191 -2.97 -11.58 -12.22
CA LEU A 191 -2.54 -10.67 -13.28
C LEU A 191 -1.66 -11.45 -14.26
N VAL A 192 -2.11 -11.56 -15.52
CA VAL A 192 -1.44 -12.37 -16.54
C VAL A 192 -1.05 -11.48 -17.71
N GLY A 193 0.24 -11.44 -18.02
CA GLY A 193 0.77 -10.77 -19.19
C GLY A 193 0.78 -11.73 -20.38
N THR A 194 0.44 -11.19 -21.55
CA THR A 194 0.46 -11.92 -22.83
C THR A 194 1.38 -11.19 -23.80
N PRO A 195 2.71 -11.28 -23.62
CA PRO A 195 3.66 -10.58 -24.48
C PRO A 195 3.54 -11.09 -25.92
N THR A 196 3.67 -10.17 -26.88
CA THR A 196 3.55 -10.49 -28.30
C THR A 196 4.55 -11.59 -28.69
N GLY A 197 4.04 -12.73 -29.17
CA GLY A 197 4.87 -13.85 -29.62
C GLY A 197 5.44 -14.74 -28.50
N GLY A 198 5.05 -14.54 -27.25
CA GLY A 198 5.47 -15.37 -26.10
C GLY A 198 4.31 -16.08 -25.40
N PRO A 199 4.59 -17.04 -24.51
CA PRO A 199 3.57 -17.65 -23.67
C PRO A 199 3.02 -16.66 -22.65
N ALA A 200 1.78 -16.88 -22.23
CA ALA A 200 1.20 -16.14 -21.11
C ALA A 200 2.03 -16.36 -19.83
N THR A 201 2.29 -15.28 -19.10
CA THR A 201 3.09 -15.30 -17.86
C THR A 201 2.29 -14.65 -16.74
N THR A 202 2.27 -15.26 -15.55
CA THR A 202 1.59 -14.68 -14.38
C THR A 202 2.52 -13.70 -13.68
N TYR A 203 2.14 -12.42 -13.69
CA TYR A 203 2.87 -11.32 -13.05
C TYR A 203 2.41 -11.05 -11.62
N ALA A 204 1.19 -11.45 -11.27
CA ALA A 204 0.73 -11.44 -9.88
C ALA A 204 -0.27 -12.55 -9.63
N SER A 205 -0.23 -13.14 -8.45
CA SER A 205 -1.28 -14.03 -7.95
C SER A 205 -1.37 -13.90 -6.45
N TYR A 206 -2.48 -13.38 -5.97
CA TYR A 206 -2.70 -13.11 -4.56
C TYR A 206 -4.17 -13.25 -4.16
N THR A 207 -4.40 -13.41 -2.86
CA THR A 207 -5.74 -13.47 -2.28
C THR A 207 -5.92 -12.32 -1.31
N ILE A 208 -7.07 -11.67 -1.38
CA ILE A 208 -7.51 -10.62 -0.45
C ILE A 208 -8.59 -11.22 0.45
N ALA A 209 -8.40 -11.17 1.75
CA ALA A 209 -9.42 -11.58 2.73
C ALA A 209 -10.27 -10.37 3.18
N GLY A 210 -11.53 -10.64 3.54
CA GLY A 210 -12.48 -9.60 3.94
C GLY A 210 -12.89 -8.61 2.84
N PRO A 211 -12.99 -8.97 1.55
CA PRO A 211 -13.43 -8.04 0.52
C PRO A 211 -14.82 -7.46 0.84
N GLY A 212 -15.09 -6.23 0.39
CA GLY A 212 -16.36 -5.53 0.59
C GLY A 212 -16.47 -4.71 1.87
N ALA A 213 -16.36 -5.32 3.06
CA ALA A 213 -16.38 -4.59 4.33
C ALA A 213 -15.09 -3.76 4.57
N GLY A 214 -14.04 -4.11 3.84
CA GLY A 214 -12.71 -3.53 3.88
C GLY A 214 -11.68 -4.65 3.99
N PRO A 215 -10.63 -4.67 3.13
CA PRO A 215 -9.66 -5.76 3.14
C PRO A 215 -9.02 -5.90 4.52
N THR A 216 -8.88 -7.12 5.00
CA THR A 216 -8.24 -7.43 6.29
C THR A 216 -6.84 -7.97 6.11
N SER A 217 -6.59 -8.68 5.01
CA SER A 217 -5.24 -9.11 4.62
C SER A 217 -5.12 -9.31 3.12
N LEU A 218 -3.88 -9.29 2.63
CA LEU A 218 -3.48 -9.72 1.30
C LEU A 218 -2.32 -10.71 1.44
N THR A 219 -2.32 -11.81 0.69
CA THR A 219 -1.19 -12.74 0.65
C THR A 219 -1.03 -13.31 -0.75
N GLY A 220 0.21 -13.34 -1.25
CA GLY A 220 0.53 -13.88 -2.56
C GLY A 220 1.85 -13.35 -3.09
N PHE A 221 1.96 -13.19 -4.40
CA PHE A 221 3.17 -12.66 -5.02
C PHE A 221 2.88 -11.68 -6.15
N VAL A 222 3.89 -10.85 -6.43
CA VAL A 222 4.02 -9.99 -7.61
C VAL A 222 5.41 -10.19 -8.23
N THR A 223 5.54 -10.04 -9.55
CA THR A 223 6.80 -10.22 -10.27
C THR A 223 6.84 -9.38 -11.55
N ASP A 224 8.03 -8.98 -11.99
CA ASP A 224 8.28 -8.42 -13.33
C ASP A 224 8.64 -9.50 -14.38
N GLY A 225 8.60 -10.78 -14.01
CA GLY A 225 9.06 -11.92 -14.80
C GLY A 225 10.51 -12.33 -14.53
N THR A 226 11.26 -11.53 -13.76
CA THR A 226 12.65 -11.83 -13.34
C THR A 226 12.81 -11.85 -11.82
N THR A 227 12.27 -10.85 -11.13
CA THR A 227 12.26 -10.71 -9.67
C THR A 227 10.86 -10.97 -9.17
N ARG A 228 10.73 -11.81 -8.13
CA ARG A 228 9.46 -12.11 -7.47
C ARG A 228 9.50 -11.57 -6.05
N LEU A 229 8.44 -10.86 -5.67
CA LEU A 229 8.17 -10.43 -4.30
C LEU A 229 7.05 -11.29 -3.75
N ASP A 230 7.34 -12.08 -2.71
CA ASP A 230 6.32 -12.74 -1.92
C ASP A 230 5.84 -11.76 -0.86
N MET A 231 4.55 -11.43 -0.89
CA MET A 231 3.97 -10.35 -0.11
C MET A 231 2.91 -10.88 0.86
N ARG A 232 2.98 -10.40 2.09
CA ARG A 232 1.92 -10.51 3.07
C ARG A 232 1.60 -9.13 3.63
N VAL A 233 0.32 -8.76 3.59
CA VAL A 233 -0.17 -7.49 4.10
C VAL A 233 -1.30 -7.75 5.09
N ASP A 234 -1.26 -7.06 6.22
CA ASP A 234 -2.33 -7.04 7.21
C ASP A 234 -2.86 -5.61 7.35
N PHE A 235 -4.19 -5.45 7.30
CA PHE A 235 -4.87 -4.17 7.39
C PHE A 235 -5.56 -4.04 8.74
N THR A 236 -5.39 -2.89 9.38
CA THR A 236 -6.07 -2.58 10.65
C THR A 236 -6.87 -1.30 10.50
N THR A 237 -8.05 -1.29 11.13
CA THR A 237 -8.88 -0.08 11.19
C THR A 237 -9.21 0.19 12.64
N SER A 238 -9.03 1.44 13.05
CA SER A 238 -9.40 1.96 14.36
C SER A 238 -10.07 3.33 14.18
N PRO A 239 -10.83 3.84 15.15
CA PRO A 239 -11.47 5.14 15.02
C PRO A 239 -10.46 6.24 14.68
N GLY A 240 -10.59 6.86 13.50
CA GLY A 240 -9.70 7.93 13.04
C GLY A 240 -8.36 7.50 12.44
N THR A 241 -8.00 6.20 12.51
CA THR A 241 -6.69 5.71 12.07
C THR A 241 -6.78 4.39 11.30
N ARG A 242 -6.02 4.28 10.22
CA ARG A 242 -5.88 3.05 9.41
C ARG A 242 -4.43 2.59 9.45
N GLY A 243 -4.19 1.31 9.69
CA GLY A 243 -2.86 0.72 9.66
C GLY A 243 -2.72 -0.27 8.51
N VAL A 244 -1.51 -0.32 7.95
CA VAL A 244 -1.09 -1.31 6.94
C VAL A 244 0.26 -1.84 7.40
N VAL A 245 0.36 -3.14 7.59
CA VAL A 245 1.63 -3.83 7.83
C VAL A 245 1.92 -4.68 6.62
N THR A 246 3.02 -4.41 5.94
CA THR A 246 3.48 -5.10 4.74
C THR A 246 4.76 -5.82 5.04
N THR A 247 4.84 -7.08 4.64
CA THR A 247 6.07 -7.88 4.66
C THR A 247 6.33 -8.40 3.25
N ILE A 248 7.57 -8.27 2.79
CA ILE A 248 8.04 -8.75 1.50
C ILE A 248 9.27 -9.62 1.72
N ASP A 249 9.25 -10.79 1.13
CA ASP A 249 10.43 -11.63 0.92
C ASP A 249 10.75 -11.69 -0.57
N VAL A 250 12.03 -11.69 -0.92
CA VAL A 250 12.48 -11.84 -2.32
C VAL A 250 13.18 -13.19 -2.47
N PRO A 251 12.50 -14.25 -2.93
CA PRO A 251 13.08 -15.58 -3.03
C PRO A 251 14.37 -15.58 -3.85
N GLY A 252 15.40 -16.24 -3.30
CA GLY A 252 16.72 -16.30 -3.93
C GLY A 252 17.59 -15.05 -3.69
N GLN A 253 17.07 -14.05 -3.00
CA GLN A 253 17.84 -12.95 -2.43
C GLN A 253 17.75 -13.00 -0.90
N ASP A 254 18.84 -12.66 -0.21
CA ASP A 254 18.82 -12.45 1.23
C ASP A 254 18.26 -11.04 1.51
N LEU A 255 16.98 -10.84 1.19
CA LEU A 255 16.28 -9.57 1.29
C LEU A 255 14.89 -9.77 1.89
N HIS A 256 14.68 -9.14 3.05
CA HIS A 256 13.40 -9.08 3.74
C HIS A 256 13.04 -7.62 4.02
N VAL A 257 11.80 -7.23 3.71
CA VAL A 257 11.27 -5.89 3.99
C VAL A 257 10.04 -6.01 4.87
N SER A 258 9.99 -5.20 5.92
CA SER A 258 8.82 -5.04 6.76
C SER A 258 8.50 -3.56 6.88
N GLU A 259 7.28 -3.17 6.54
CA GLU A 259 6.81 -1.79 6.62
C GLU A 259 5.50 -1.73 7.40
N SER A 260 5.44 -0.90 8.45
CA SER A 260 4.20 -0.53 9.11
C SER A 260 3.90 0.94 8.84
N VAL A 261 2.75 1.21 8.22
CA VAL A 261 2.24 2.56 7.97
C VAL A 261 0.93 2.75 8.71
N THR A 262 0.85 3.78 9.57
CA THR A 262 -0.42 4.23 10.13
C THR A 262 -0.79 5.60 9.58
N VAL A 263 -2.03 5.71 9.13
CA VAL A 263 -2.58 6.89 8.49
C VAL A 263 -3.69 7.46 9.37
N SER A 264 -3.56 8.71 9.77
CA SER A 264 -4.55 9.45 10.54
C SER A 264 -4.85 10.80 9.89
N GLN A 265 -6.13 11.18 9.84
CA GLN A 265 -6.51 12.50 9.34
C GLN A 265 -6.16 13.57 10.39
N GLU A 266 -5.44 14.62 9.99
CA GLU A 266 -5.14 15.74 10.89
C GLU A 266 -6.19 16.83 10.76
N SER A 267 -6.44 17.31 9.54
CA SER A 267 -7.45 18.33 9.27
C SER A 267 -7.75 18.40 7.77
N GLY A 268 -9.02 18.47 7.38
CA GLY A 268 -9.39 18.60 5.96
C GLY A 268 -8.71 17.55 5.08
N ASP A 269 -7.93 18.02 4.10
CA ASP A 269 -7.17 17.20 3.14
C ASP A 269 -5.74 16.85 3.61
N THR A 270 -5.39 17.25 4.83
CA THR A 270 -4.10 16.94 5.46
C THR A 270 -4.18 15.64 6.22
N THR A 271 -3.29 14.72 5.85
CA THR A 271 -3.18 13.38 6.41
C THR A 271 -1.78 13.17 6.97
N ARG A 272 -1.67 12.61 8.18
CA ARG A 272 -0.40 12.18 8.76
C ARG A 272 -0.18 10.69 8.50
N MET A 273 0.99 10.38 7.98
CA MET A 273 1.50 9.03 7.78
C MET A 273 2.67 8.81 8.73
N ARG A 274 2.50 7.89 9.67
CA ARG A 274 3.61 7.39 10.49
C ARG A 274 4.11 6.10 9.88
N THR A 275 5.39 6.05 9.58
CA THR A 275 6.04 4.92 8.90
C THR A 275 7.11 4.33 9.79
N ASP A 276 7.20 3.01 9.74
CA ASP A 276 8.27 2.20 10.27
C ASP A 276 8.67 1.16 9.22
N LEU A 277 9.69 1.48 8.43
CA LEU A 277 10.23 0.63 7.37
C LEU A 277 11.52 -0.01 7.87
N SER A 278 11.64 -1.32 7.71
CA SER A 278 12.85 -2.10 7.98
C SER A 278 13.20 -2.93 6.75
N VAL A 279 14.47 -2.86 6.36
CA VAL A 279 15.06 -3.63 5.26
C VAL A 279 16.21 -4.42 5.83
N VAL A 280 16.12 -5.74 5.76
CA VAL A 280 17.18 -6.66 6.18
C VAL A 280 17.81 -7.24 4.93
N SER A 281 19.12 -7.04 4.77
CA SER A 281 19.88 -7.51 3.63
C SER A 281 21.29 -7.90 4.01
N GLY A 282 21.71 -9.13 3.67
CA GLY A 282 23.07 -9.60 3.94
C GLY A 282 23.44 -9.58 5.42
N GLY A 283 22.45 -9.72 6.31
CA GLY A 283 22.60 -9.58 7.77
C GLY A 283 22.68 -8.15 8.31
N GLU A 284 22.59 -7.12 7.46
CA GLU A 284 22.46 -5.72 7.86
C GLU A 284 20.98 -5.31 7.89
N THR A 285 20.57 -4.64 8.97
CA THR A 285 19.22 -4.07 9.10
C THR A 285 19.29 -2.55 8.95
N VAL A 286 18.64 -2.01 7.92
CA VAL A 286 18.42 -0.57 7.75
C VAL A 286 16.96 -0.27 8.10
N ARG A 287 16.73 0.61 9.07
CA ARG A 287 15.38 0.96 9.52
C ARG A 287 15.14 2.47 9.45
N ALA A 288 14.06 2.88 8.80
CA ALA A 288 13.59 4.25 8.70
C ALA A 288 12.25 4.40 9.43
N THR A 289 12.22 5.25 10.46
CA THR A 289 11.02 5.52 11.25
C THR A 289 10.72 7.01 11.28
N GLY A 290 9.48 7.41 11.06
CA GLY A 290 9.14 8.82 11.05
C GLY A 290 7.68 9.13 10.86
N ASP A 291 7.40 10.43 10.84
CA ASP A 291 6.09 10.99 10.56
C ASP A 291 6.22 11.93 9.37
N VAL A 292 5.34 11.74 8.38
CA VAL A 292 5.19 12.61 7.22
C VAL A 292 3.74 13.04 7.12
N THR A 293 3.52 14.35 7.14
CA THR A 293 2.23 14.96 6.87
C THR A 293 2.15 15.29 5.39
N VAL A 294 1.05 14.90 4.75
CA VAL A 294 0.79 15.09 3.33
C VAL A 294 -0.54 15.79 3.12
N ASP A 295 -0.56 16.77 2.23
CA ASP A 295 -1.78 17.47 1.81
C ASP A 295 -2.18 16.96 0.43
N THR A 296 -3.34 16.29 0.36
CA THR A 296 -3.84 15.67 -0.89
C THR A 296 -4.37 16.68 -1.91
N THR A 297 -4.53 17.95 -1.53
CA THR A 297 -4.98 19.01 -2.42
C THR A 297 -3.79 19.77 -2.99
N THR A 298 -2.85 20.18 -2.15
CA THR A 298 -1.65 20.91 -2.61
C THR A 298 -0.55 19.97 -3.13
N HIS A 299 -0.66 18.67 -2.86
CA HIS A 299 0.34 17.66 -3.21
C HIS A 299 1.72 17.97 -2.61
N ILE A 300 1.72 18.55 -1.41
CA ILE A 300 2.91 18.91 -0.63
C ILE A 300 2.99 17.97 0.57
N GLY A 301 4.20 17.47 0.84
CA GLY A 301 4.51 16.75 2.06
C GLY A 301 5.50 17.53 2.94
N SER A 302 5.43 17.30 4.25
CA SER A 302 6.41 17.76 5.22
C SER A 302 6.60 16.73 6.33
N GLY A 303 7.78 16.69 6.96
CA GLY A 303 8.04 15.76 8.05
C GLY A 303 9.48 15.26 8.07
N SER A 304 9.72 14.18 8.80
CA SER A 304 11.05 13.59 8.87
C SER A 304 11.03 12.11 9.22
N MET A 305 12.06 11.39 8.76
CA MET A 305 12.34 10.00 9.10
C MET A 305 13.75 9.89 9.67
N ALA A 306 13.86 9.32 10.86
CA ALA A 306 15.13 8.89 11.43
C ALA A 306 15.52 7.54 10.85
N VAL A 307 16.77 7.41 10.42
CA VAL A 307 17.34 6.19 9.84
C VAL A 307 18.41 5.64 10.76
N SER A 308 18.33 4.34 10.99
CA SER A 308 19.30 3.56 11.77
C SER A 308 19.83 2.38 10.97
N VAL A 309 21.06 1.98 11.25
CA VAL A 309 21.71 0.80 10.69
C VAL A 309 22.14 -0.08 11.86
N ASN A 310 21.64 -1.31 11.92
CA ASN A 310 21.84 -2.26 13.02
C ASN A 310 21.57 -1.59 14.40
N ASP A 311 20.44 -0.89 14.49
CA ASP A 311 19.97 -0.13 15.66
C ASP A 311 20.83 1.08 16.07
N CYS A 312 21.89 1.41 15.33
CA CYS A 312 22.69 2.62 15.54
C CYS A 312 22.18 3.77 14.66
N ALA A 313 22.06 4.97 15.22
CA ALA A 313 21.62 6.16 14.48
C ALA A 313 22.59 6.45 13.31
N PHE A 314 22.03 6.66 12.12
CA PHE A 314 22.82 6.86 10.89
C PHE A 314 22.55 8.24 10.27
N ALA A 315 21.29 8.56 10.01
CA ALA A 315 20.90 9.83 9.39
C ALA A 315 19.46 10.21 9.71
N THR A 316 19.08 11.46 9.42
CA THR A 316 17.70 11.91 9.37
C THR A 316 17.40 12.42 7.95
N ILE A 317 16.27 11.98 7.41
CA ILE A 317 15.71 12.46 6.15
C ILE A 317 14.61 13.45 6.48
N ALA A 318 14.69 14.68 5.98
CA ALA A 318 13.67 15.71 6.17
C ALA A 318 12.97 16.04 4.84
N LEU A 319 11.64 16.15 4.92
CA LEU A 319 10.73 16.56 3.86
C LEU A 319 10.15 17.94 4.19
N GLY A 320 10.16 18.87 3.23
CA GLY A 320 9.62 20.22 3.44
C GLY A 320 10.03 21.26 2.39
N GLY A 321 10.65 20.82 1.28
CA GLY A 321 11.10 21.67 0.18
C GLY A 321 11.05 20.91 -1.15
N PRO A 322 11.62 21.47 -2.23
CA PRO A 322 11.62 20.82 -3.55
C PRO A 322 12.41 19.50 -3.56
N ASP A 323 13.32 19.30 -2.61
CA ASP A 323 14.15 18.10 -2.47
C ASP A 323 14.23 17.62 -1.00
N LEU A 324 14.69 16.38 -0.79
CA LEU A 324 14.99 15.80 0.51
C LEU A 324 16.28 16.39 1.09
N VAL A 325 16.28 16.64 2.40
CA VAL A 325 17.48 17.07 3.13
C VAL A 325 17.97 15.92 4.01
N PHE A 326 19.25 15.61 3.93
CA PHE A 326 19.89 14.55 4.71
C PHE A 326 20.80 15.14 5.78
N THR A 327 20.57 14.77 7.03
CA THR A 327 21.40 15.17 8.16
C THR A 327 22.08 13.94 8.74
N ALA A 328 23.41 13.91 8.77
CA ALA A 328 24.17 12.80 9.35
C ALA A 328 23.99 12.74 10.88
N ALA A 329 23.98 11.54 11.44
CA ALA A 329 24.08 11.36 12.89
C ALA A 329 25.49 11.77 13.40
N PRO A 330 25.66 12.09 14.69
CA PRO A 330 26.96 12.44 15.25
C PRO A 330 28.01 11.35 14.99
N GLY A 331 29.15 11.75 14.41
CA GLY A 331 30.25 10.83 14.07
C GLY A 331 30.08 10.09 12.74
N VAL A 332 28.94 10.23 12.06
CA VAL A 332 28.71 9.68 10.72
C VAL A 332 29.06 10.72 9.67
N ALA A 333 29.73 10.29 8.60
CA ALA A 333 29.96 11.08 7.40
C ALA A 333 29.17 10.44 6.24
N LEU A 334 28.19 11.17 5.69
CA LEU A 334 27.39 10.67 4.58
C LEU A 334 28.11 10.87 3.25
N THR A 335 28.29 9.79 2.50
CA THR A 335 28.73 9.82 1.11
C THR A 335 27.57 10.13 0.17
N THR A 336 27.87 10.43 -1.10
CA THR A 336 26.84 10.58 -2.14
C THR A 336 26.06 9.29 -2.37
N THR A 337 26.72 8.13 -2.24
CA THR A 337 26.07 6.81 -2.35
C THR A 337 25.13 6.57 -1.17
N ASP A 338 25.49 7.00 0.03
CA ASP A 338 24.60 6.92 1.20
C ASP A 338 23.36 7.79 1.00
N GLN A 339 23.53 9.04 0.57
CA GLN A 339 22.40 9.93 0.27
C GLN A 339 21.48 9.36 -0.82
N THR A 340 22.06 8.76 -1.86
CA THR A 340 21.29 8.09 -2.92
C THR A 340 20.50 6.89 -2.39
N THR A 341 21.09 6.14 -1.45
CA THR A 341 20.44 4.98 -0.80
C THR A 341 19.34 5.42 0.18
N LEU A 342 19.56 6.49 0.94
CA LEU A 342 18.55 7.09 1.82
C LEU A 342 17.34 7.60 1.01
N ARG A 343 17.61 8.19 -0.15
CA ARG A 343 16.57 8.62 -1.11
C ARG A 343 15.78 7.44 -1.68
N ALA A 344 16.47 6.37 -2.05
CA ALA A 344 15.86 5.11 -2.47
C ALA A 344 14.96 4.52 -1.38
N LEU A 345 15.44 4.50 -0.13
CA LEU A 345 14.70 4.00 1.03
C LEU A 345 13.41 4.80 1.27
N PHE A 346 13.50 6.13 1.23
CA PHE A 346 12.36 7.02 1.38
C PHE A 346 11.32 6.81 0.27
N SER A 347 11.73 6.81 -0.99
CA SER A 347 10.80 6.63 -2.13
C SER A 347 10.16 5.24 -2.16
N THR A 348 10.90 4.19 -1.80
CA THR A 348 10.39 2.81 -1.74
C THR A 348 9.26 2.67 -0.73
N SER A 349 9.32 3.34 0.42
CA SER A 349 8.23 3.36 1.41
C SER A 349 6.90 3.84 0.80
N PHE A 350 6.92 5.01 0.15
CA PHE A 350 5.73 5.56 -0.48
C PHE A 350 5.25 4.73 -1.68
N GLU A 351 6.17 4.17 -2.46
CA GLU A 351 5.84 3.30 -3.58
C GLU A 351 5.18 2.00 -3.12
N LEU A 352 5.72 1.38 -2.07
CA LEU A 352 5.19 0.15 -1.48
C LEU A 352 3.80 0.39 -0.91
N PHE A 353 3.63 1.45 -0.13
CA PHE A 353 2.32 1.82 0.40
C PHE A 353 1.31 2.11 -0.72
N GLY A 354 1.68 2.88 -1.75
CA GLY A 354 0.84 3.12 -2.92
C GLY A 354 0.45 1.84 -3.66
N THR A 355 1.42 0.95 -3.86
CA THR A 355 1.24 -0.36 -4.51
C THR A 355 0.26 -1.23 -3.75
N VAL A 356 0.46 -1.40 -2.45
CA VAL A 356 -0.41 -2.25 -1.62
C VAL A 356 -1.86 -1.78 -1.71
N ARG A 357 -2.07 -0.45 -1.73
CA ARG A 357 -3.41 0.12 -1.88
C ARG A 357 -3.99 -0.11 -3.25
N LEU A 358 -3.18 -0.01 -4.31
CA LEU A 358 -3.58 -0.36 -5.67
C LEU A 358 -3.98 -1.83 -5.77
N LEU A 359 -3.21 -2.75 -5.18
CA LEU A 359 -3.47 -4.20 -5.24
C LEU A 359 -4.81 -4.60 -4.60
N VAL A 360 -5.29 -3.86 -3.60
CA VAL A 360 -6.58 -4.13 -2.93
C VAL A 360 -7.78 -3.39 -3.53
N VAL A 361 -7.57 -2.58 -4.57
CA VAL A 361 -8.64 -1.87 -5.28
C VAL A 361 -9.77 -2.81 -5.74
N PRO A 362 -9.52 -3.99 -6.35
CA PRO A 362 -10.60 -4.88 -6.81
C PRO A 362 -11.55 -5.33 -5.70
N ALA A 363 -11.07 -5.42 -4.44
CA ALA A 363 -11.89 -5.82 -3.31
C ALA A 363 -12.92 -4.76 -2.87
N GLN A 364 -12.82 -3.52 -3.37
CA GLN A 364 -13.76 -2.43 -3.06
C GLN A 364 -15.11 -2.61 -3.78
N GLN A 365 -15.18 -3.42 -4.84
CA GLN A 365 -16.42 -3.72 -5.55
C GLN A 365 -17.35 -4.69 -4.79
N ALA A 366 -16.79 -5.51 -3.89
CA ALA A 366 -17.50 -6.62 -3.26
C ALA A 366 -18.47 -6.21 -2.13
N SER A 367 -18.70 -4.92 -1.90
CA SER A 367 -19.47 -4.42 -0.75
C SER A 367 -21.00 -4.44 -0.93
N SER A 368 -21.54 -5.23 -1.86
CA SER A 368 -23.00 -5.44 -1.97
C SER A 368 -23.34 -6.83 -1.45
N PRO A 369 -23.88 -6.99 -0.22
CA PRO A 369 -24.38 -8.28 0.21
C PRO A 369 -25.51 -8.72 -0.74
N PRO A 370 -25.58 -10.00 -1.13
CA PRO A 370 -26.79 -10.50 -1.78
C PRO A 370 -27.94 -10.33 -0.79
N ARG A 371 -28.88 -9.43 -1.09
CA ARG A 371 -30.18 -9.47 -0.43
C ARG A 371 -30.81 -10.79 -0.82
N HIS A 372 -30.72 -11.78 0.05
CA HIS A 372 -31.63 -12.92 -0.03
C HIS A 372 -33.05 -12.36 -0.07
N PRO A 373 -33.86 -12.66 -1.11
CA PRO A 373 -35.26 -12.29 -1.10
C PRO A 373 -35.90 -13.03 0.07
N ASN A 374 -36.36 -12.26 1.05
CA ASN A 374 -37.11 -12.78 2.19
C ASN A 374 -38.39 -13.45 1.62
N PRO A 375 -38.61 -14.77 1.80
CA PRO A 375 -39.74 -15.48 1.16
C PRO A 375 -41.13 -15.06 1.67
N CYS A 376 -41.22 -14.11 2.61
CA CYS A 376 -42.44 -13.75 3.31
C CYS A 376 -42.77 -12.25 3.21
N ALA A 377 -42.77 -11.68 2.00
CA ALA A 377 -43.39 -10.38 1.74
C ALA A 377 -44.60 -10.59 0.81
N PRO A 378 -45.84 -10.24 1.22
CA PRO A 378 -47.00 -10.42 0.36
C PRO A 378 -46.94 -9.44 -0.83
N SER A 379 -47.09 -10.00 -2.03
CA SER A 379 -47.18 -9.28 -3.30
C SER A 379 -48.42 -8.39 -3.32
N ARG A 380 -48.22 -7.07 -3.39
CA ARG A 380 -49.31 -6.12 -3.62
C ARG A 380 -49.33 -5.71 -5.09
N THR A 381 -49.95 -6.53 -5.90
CA THR A 381 -50.40 -6.20 -7.25
C THR A 381 -51.60 -5.25 -7.15
N GLY A 382 -51.56 -4.12 -7.85
CA GLY A 382 -52.70 -3.21 -7.95
C GLY A 382 -52.34 -1.95 -8.73
N ALA A 383 -52.46 -2.03 -10.05
CA ALA A 383 -52.36 -0.91 -10.98
C ALA A 383 -53.38 0.20 -10.63
N TRP A 384 -52.99 1.46 -10.81
CA TRP A 384 -53.83 2.52 -11.41
C TRP A 384 -53.03 3.82 -11.59
N SER A 385 -53.26 4.46 -12.73
CA SER A 385 -52.91 5.83 -13.13
C SER A 385 -53.96 6.24 -14.17
N PRO A 386 -54.14 7.52 -14.54
CA PRO A 386 -53.70 8.79 -13.93
C PRO A 386 -54.85 9.83 -13.80
N SER A 387 -54.65 10.94 -13.06
CA SER A 387 -54.99 12.33 -13.49
C SER A 387 -54.99 13.34 -12.32
N LEU A 388 -54.24 14.42 -12.51
CA LEU A 388 -54.28 15.73 -11.83
C LEU A 388 -55.72 16.35 -11.84
N PRO A 389 -56.10 17.31 -10.95
CA PRO A 389 -55.40 18.60 -10.85
C PRO A 389 -55.37 19.36 -9.52
N SER A 390 -54.43 20.31 -9.53
CA SER A 390 -54.48 21.69 -9.04
C SER A 390 -54.69 22.05 -7.56
N SER A 391 -53.69 22.83 -7.13
CA SER A 391 -53.84 24.15 -6.50
C SER A 391 -53.60 24.26 -4.99
N SER A 392 -52.71 25.22 -4.72
CA SER A 392 -52.96 26.29 -3.76
C SER A 392 -52.61 26.06 -2.29
N LYS A 393 -51.43 26.62 -1.97
CA LYS A 393 -51.17 27.57 -0.87
C LYS A 393 -50.98 27.05 0.55
N ARG A 394 -49.79 27.43 1.01
CA ARG A 394 -49.45 28.11 2.28
C ARG A 394 -49.38 27.26 3.54
N ALA A 395 -48.14 27.24 4.04
CA ALA A 395 -47.77 27.16 5.44
C ALA A 395 -48.67 28.00 6.36
N CYS A 396 -48.93 27.45 7.55
CA CYS A 396 -48.70 28.11 8.84
C CYS A 396 -48.74 27.06 9.96
N HIS A 397 -47.70 27.07 10.78
CA HIS A 397 -47.59 26.50 12.13
C HIS A 397 -48.47 27.34 13.11
N PRO A 398 -48.40 27.17 14.45
CA PRO A 398 -48.72 26.06 15.38
C PRO A 398 -49.91 26.43 16.32
N GLU A 399 -50.40 25.50 17.16
CA GLU A 399 -50.50 25.68 18.63
C GLU A 399 -51.41 24.64 19.34
N ARG A 400 -50.80 23.94 20.30
CA ARG A 400 -51.14 23.92 21.75
C ARG A 400 -52.51 23.45 22.27
N ARG A 401 -52.39 22.73 23.41
CA ARG A 401 -53.36 22.36 24.48
C ARG A 401 -54.11 21.04 24.22
N LYS A 402 -54.39 20.18 25.20
CA LYS A 402 -54.35 20.30 26.67
C LYS A 402 -54.33 18.89 27.29
N ARG A 403 -53.74 18.83 28.49
CA ARG A 403 -53.82 17.84 29.57
C ARG A 403 -55.10 16.98 29.62
N GLU A 404 -54.94 15.73 30.03
CA GLU A 404 -55.50 15.13 31.25
C GLU A 404 -54.85 13.74 31.49
N GLY A 405 -54.44 13.45 32.74
CA GLY A 405 -54.12 12.10 33.23
C GLY A 405 -55.22 11.64 34.18
N PRO A 406 -54.96 10.76 35.17
CA PRO A 406 -54.12 9.56 35.20
C PRO A 406 -54.96 8.31 35.57
N ALA A 407 -54.41 7.09 35.50
CA ALA A 407 -54.96 5.95 36.23
C ALA A 407 -53.89 4.92 36.62
N PHE A 408 -53.90 4.60 37.90
CA PHE A 408 -53.12 3.62 38.64
C PHE A 408 -53.37 2.16 38.18
N GLY A 409 -52.42 1.27 38.48
CA GLY A 409 -52.68 -0.17 38.58
C GLY A 409 -51.41 -1.01 38.67
N VAL A 410 -50.99 -1.35 39.89
CA VAL A 410 -49.87 -2.25 40.22
C VAL A 410 -50.39 -3.58 40.76
N LYS A 411 -49.70 -4.66 40.35
CA LYS A 411 -49.58 -6.04 40.91
C LYS A 411 -50.69 -7.07 40.61
N PRO A 412 -50.40 -8.40 40.68
CA PRO A 412 -49.37 -9.14 41.46
C PRO A 412 -48.35 -9.93 40.58
N VAL A 413 -47.22 -10.45 41.05
CA VAL A 413 -46.86 -11.24 42.26
C VAL A 413 -45.61 -10.66 42.90
#